data_AF-A0A067F6P3-F1
#
_entry.id   AF-A0A067F6P3-F1
#
_cell.length_a   1.000
_cell.length_b   1.000
_cell.length_c   1.000
_cell.angle_alpha   90.00
_cell.angle_beta   90.00
_cell.angle_gamma   90.00
#
_symmetry.space_group_name_H-M   'P 1'
#
loop_
_entity.id
_entity.type
_entity.pdbx_description
1 polymer ?
#
loop_
_entity_poly.entity_id
_entity_poly.type
_entity_poly.pdbx_seq_one_letter_code
_entity_poly.pdbx_strand_id
1 'polypeptide(L)'
;DQINLADVKYPLEHFKTFNEFFIRELKPGARPIDCMEREEVAVCAADSRLMAFKSVEDSLRFWIKGQKFSIQGLLGNDICSNSFLNGTMVIFRLAPQDYHRFHLPVSGIIEQFVDIPGCLYTVNPIAVNSKYCNVFTENKRVVSIISTAHFGKVCHYSRSHSHSHSRFGLLLC
;
A
#
# COMPACT_ATOMS: atom_id res chain seq x y z
N ASP A 1 13.67 13.45 12.07
CA ASP A 1 12.89 13.52 10.82
C ASP A 1 11.87 14.66 10.90
N GLN A 2 11.85 15.55 9.91
CA GLN A 2 10.91 16.66 9.80
C GLN A 2 10.18 16.60 8.46
N ILE A 3 8.93 17.08 8.41
CA ILE A 3 8.14 17.15 7.18
C ILE A 3 8.75 18.23 6.26
N ASN A 4 9.08 17.88 5.02
CA ASN A 4 9.45 18.87 4.01
C ASN A 4 8.21 19.63 3.54
N LEU A 5 8.09 20.90 3.94
CA LEU A 5 6.96 21.76 3.56
C LEU A 5 7.14 22.39 2.18
N ALA A 6 8.33 22.35 1.58
CA ALA A 6 8.59 22.97 0.28
C ALA A 6 7.78 22.33 -0.85
N ASP A 7 7.52 21.03 -0.75
CA ASP A 7 6.77 20.26 -1.75
C ASP A 7 5.25 20.39 -1.59
N VAL A 8 4.77 20.91 -0.46
CA VAL A 8 3.33 20.99 -0.15
C VAL A 8 2.69 22.08 -1.01
N LYS A 9 1.54 21.76 -1.63
CA LYS A 9 0.85 22.63 -2.58
C LYS A 9 0.33 23.93 -1.96
N TYR A 10 -0.12 23.87 -0.71
CA TYR A 10 -0.74 24.97 0.01
C TYR A 10 0.05 25.31 1.29
N PRO A 11 0.01 26.58 1.73
CA PRO A 11 0.65 26.99 2.99
C PRO A 11 -0.08 26.38 4.21
N LEU A 12 0.57 26.34 5.38
CA LEU A 12 0.05 25.63 6.56
C LEU A 12 -1.30 26.17 7.03
N GLU A 13 -1.52 27.48 6.89
CA GLU A 13 -2.73 28.19 7.30
C GLU A 13 -3.95 27.80 6.45
N HIS A 14 -3.74 27.14 5.30
CA HIS A 14 -4.81 26.64 4.46
C HIS A 14 -5.57 25.46 5.09
N PHE A 15 -4.89 24.64 5.90
CA PHE A 15 -5.45 23.41 6.44
C PHE A 15 -6.20 23.70 7.74
N LYS A 16 -7.51 23.43 7.75
CA LYS A 16 -8.39 23.70 8.90
C LYS A 16 -8.32 22.60 9.95
N THR A 17 -7.92 21.41 9.54
CA THR A 17 -7.83 20.24 10.42
C THR A 17 -6.54 19.48 10.21
N PHE A 18 -6.11 18.74 11.23
CA PHE A 18 -4.98 17.83 11.11
C PHE A 18 -5.18 16.82 9.98
N ASN A 19 -6.40 16.31 9.79
CA ASN A 19 -6.69 15.34 8.74
C ASN A 19 -6.47 15.92 7.35
N GLU A 20 -6.88 17.17 7.11
CA GLU A 20 -6.62 17.85 5.83
C GLU A 20 -5.11 17.99 5.56
N PHE A 21 -4.33 18.35 6.58
CA PHE A 21 -2.87 18.40 6.47
C PHE A 21 -2.26 17.00 6.28
N PHE A 22 -2.81 15.97 6.92
CA PHE A 22 -2.33 14.60 6.80
C PHE A 22 -2.48 14.09 5.37
N ILE A 23 -3.57 14.44 4.68
CA ILE A 23 -3.82 14.12 3.26
C ILE A 23 -3.43 15.26 2.29
N ARG A 24 -2.55 16.17 2.72
CA ARG A 24 -2.10 17.33 1.93
C ARG A 24 -1.72 16.97 0.50
N GLU A 25 -1.95 17.89 -0.43
CA GLU A 25 -1.49 17.78 -1.81
C GLU A 25 -0.03 18.22 -1.94
N LEU A 26 0.68 17.59 -2.85
CA LEU A 26 2.00 18.05 -3.28
C LEU A 26 1.86 18.94 -4.52
N LYS A 27 2.85 19.81 -4.74
CA LYS A 27 2.96 20.63 -5.94
C LYS A 27 3.08 19.75 -7.18
N PRO A 28 2.48 20.13 -8.33
CA PRO A 28 2.77 19.48 -9.60
C PRO A 28 4.28 19.42 -9.85
N GLY A 29 4.78 18.28 -10.32
CA GLY A 29 6.20 18.07 -10.57
C GLY A 29 7.06 17.74 -9.34
N ALA A 30 6.51 17.76 -8.11
CA ALA A 30 7.26 17.37 -6.92
C ALA A 30 7.64 15.87 -6.90
N ARG A 31 6.89 15.04 -7.64
CA ARG A 31 7.13 13.61 -7.84
C ARG A 31 7.01 13.31 -9.34
N PRO A 32 8.06 13.57 -10.15
CA PRO A 32 8.04 13.20 -11.55
C PRO A 32 7.96 11.67 -11.66
N ILE A 33 7.05 11.18 -12.50
CA ILE A 33 6.94 9.75 -12.80
C ILE A 33 8.06 9.42 -13.78
N ASP A 34 8.94 8.52 -13.37
CA ASP A 34 10.02 8.05 -14.24
C ASP A 34 9.46 7.13 -15.32
N CYS A 35 10.12 7.08 -16.48
CA CYS A 35 9.82 6.13 -17.54
C CYS A 35 8.35 6.10 -18.03
N MET A 36 7.68 7.26 -18.13
CA MET A 36 6.24 7.34 -18.49
C MET A 36 5.86 6.63 -19.80
N GLU A 37 6.79 6.49 -20.74
CA GLU A 37 6.58 5.83 -22.03
C GLU A 37 6.82 4.31 -21.99
N ARG A 38 7.29 3.77 -20.85
CA ARG A 38 7.63 2.35 -20.69
C ARG A 38 6.69 1.67 -19.73
N GLU A 39 5.64 1.08 -20.27
CA GLU A 39 4.64 0.33 -19.49
C GLU A 39 5.17 -0.97 -18.85
N GLU A 40 6.39 -1.39 -19.22
CA GLU A 40 7.13 -2.50 -18.60
C GLU A 40 7.81 -2.11 -17.27
N VAL A 41 7.76 -0.84 -16.87
CA VAL A 41 8.38 -0.34 -15.64
C VAL A 41 7.29 0.01 -14.64
N ALA A 42 7.30 -0.66 -13.48
CA ALA A 42 6.46 -0.30 -12.35
C ALA A 42 7.13 0.79 -11.51
N VAL A 43 6.36 1.77 -11.04
CA VAL A 43 6.84 2.87 -10.19
C VAL A 43 6.37 2.72 -8.75
N CYS A 44 7.00 3.46 -7.83
CA CYS A 44 6.56 3.49 -6.44
C CYS A 44 5.16 4.13 -6.31
N ALA A 45 4.23 3.41 -5.68
CA ALA A 45 2.87 3.86 -5.46
C ALA A 45 2.73 4.94 -4.37
N ALA A 46 3.74 5.11 -3.49
CA ALA A 46 3.69 6.05 -2.37
C ALA A 46 5.08 6.43 -1.85
N ASP A 47 5.19 7.65 -1.32
CA ASP A 47 6.32 8.07 -0.48
C ASP A 47 6.35 7.20 0.77
N SER A 48 7.34 6.31 0.86
CA SER A 48 7.32 5.27 1.90
C SER A 48 8.70 4.65 2.13
N ARG A 49 8.76 3.76 3.12
CA ARG A 49 9.79 2.74 3.21
C ARG A 49 9.32 1.50 2.46
N LEU A 50 10.05 1.12 1.41
CA LEU A 50 9.73 0.03 0.51
C LEU A 50 10.46 -1.26 0.91
N MET A 51 9.77 -2.38 0.79
CA MET A 51 10.38 -3.72 0.85
C MET A 51 9.87 -4.55 -0.32
N ALA A 52 10.74 -5.21 -1.05
CA ALA A 52 10.39 -6.04 -2.19
C ALA A 52 10.86 -7.47 -1.97
N PHE A 53 9.99 -8.43 -2.30
CA PHE A 53 10.22 -9.86 -2.16
C PHE A 53 9.88 -10.53 -3.49
N LYS A 54 10.78 -11.40 -3.97
CA LYS A 54 10.59 -12.10 -5.25
C LYS A 54 9.42 -13.08 -5.23
N SER A 55 9.11 -13.61 -4.04
CA SER A 55 8.00 -14.52 -3.80
C SER A 55 7.26 -14.13 -2.53
N VAL A 56 6.01 -14.57 -2.43
CA VAL A 56 5.23 -14.46 -1.20
C VAL A 56 5.89 -15.26 -0.07
N GLU A 57 6.43 -16.44 -0.37
CA GLU A 57 7.12 -17.30 0.57
C GLU A 57 8.32 -16.60 1.21
N ASP A 58 9.11 -15.85 0.42
CA ASP A 58 10.22 -15.06 0.94
C ASP A 58 9.72 -13.99 1.92
N SER A 59 8.63 -13.31 1.58
CA SER A 59 8.09 -12.25 2.45
C SER A 59 7.63 -12.76 3.82
N LEU A 60 7.06 -13.97 3.84
CA LEU A 60 6.66 -14.68 5.04
C LEU A 60 7.86 -15.04 5.91
N ARG A 61 8.95 -15.47 5.28
CA ARG A 61 10.16 -15.89 5.97
C ARG A 61 10.91 -14.71 6.59
N PHE A 62 10.98 -13.58 5.89
CA PHE A 62 11.86 -12.48 6.27
C PHE A 62 11.18 -11.36 7.05
N TRP A 63 9.88 -11.13 6.85
CA TRP A 63 9.23 -9.93 7.39
C TRP A 63 7.93 -10.22 8.14
N ILE A 64 7.06 -11.07 7.60
CA ILE A 64 5.76 -11.32 8.21
C ILE A 64 5.88 -12.44 9.25
N LYS A 65 6.28 -12.07 10.46
CA LYS A 65 6.42 -13.01 11.59
C LYS A 65 5.07 -13.34 12.21
N GLY A 66 4.22 -14.09 11.51
CA GLY A 66 2.93 -14.54 12.01
C GLY A 66 2.53 -15.89 11.42
N GLN A 67 2.08 -16.83 12.27
CA GLN A 67 1.71 -18.19 11.86
C GLN A 67 0.44 -18.28 10.99
N LYS A 68 -0.23 -17.17 10.66
CA LYS A 68 -1.55 -17.14 10.02
C LYS A 68 -1.63 -16.28 8.76
N PHE A 69 -0.52 -15.78 8.21
CA PHE A 69 -0.60 -15.05 6.94
C PHE A 69 -0.82 -16.03 5.79
N SER A 70 -1.77 -15.70 4.92
CA SER A 70 -2.00 -16.37 3.66
C SER A 70 -2.45 -15.36 2.61
N ILE A 71 -2.15 -15.63 1.35
CA ILE A 71 -2.62 -14.80 0.23
C ILE A 71 -4.13 -14.74 0.18
N GLN A 72 -4.82 -15.86 0.40
CA GLN A 72 -6.28 -15.86 0.51
C GLN A 72 -6.77 -14.97 1.65
N GLY A 73 -6.14 -15.08 2.83
CA GLY A 73 -6.49 -14.25 3.98
C GLY A 73 -6.22 -12.76 3.77
N LEU A 74 -5.31 -12.41 2.86
CA LEU A 74 -4.98 -11.04 2.47
C LEU A 74 -5.91 -10.50 1.38
N LEU A 75 -6.21 -11.30 0.36
CA LEU A 75 -7.05 -10.92 -0.78
C LEU A 75 -8.55 -11.04 -0.50
N GLY A 76 -8.93 -11.76 0.55
CA GLY A 76 -10.33 -12.10 0.81
C GLY A 76 -10.78 -13.29 -0.03
N ASN A 77 -12.04 -13.69 0.16
CA ASN A 77 -12.59 -14.88 -0.49
C ASN A 77 -13.09 -14.62 -1.92
N ASP A 78 -13.31 -13.35 -2.27
CA ASP A 78 -13.90 -12.95 -3.55
C ASP A 78 -12.86 -12.83 -4.67
N ILE A 79 -11.58 -13.02 -4.36
CA ILE A 79 -10.46 -12.89 -5.29
C ILE A 79 -9.78 -14.25 -5.43
N CYS A 80 -9.52 -14.66 -6.68
CA CYS A 80 -8.81 -15.90 -6.96
C CYS A 80 -7.34 -15.79 -6.56
N SER A 81 -7.01 -16.23 -5.34
CA SER A 81 -5.67 -16.21 -4.75
C SER A 81 -4.64 -16.98 -5.54
N ASN A 82 -5.05 -18.02 -6.28
CA ASN A 82 -4.16 -18.84 -7.11
C ASN A 82 -3.42 -18.03 -8.17
N SER A 83 -3.99 -16.91 -8.62
CA SER A 83 -3.34 -16.02 -9.59
C SER A 83 -2.12 -15.30 -9.03
N PHE A 84 -1.95 -15.29 -7.70
CA PHE A 84 -0.93 -14.51 -6.98
C PHE A 84 0.02 -15.36 -6.13
N LEU A 85 -0.13 -16.70 -6.11
CA LEU A 85 0.65 -17.57 -5.22
C LEU A 85 2.16 -17.47 -5.46
N ASN A 86 2.58 -17.43 -6.72
CA ASN A 86 4.00 -17.31 -7.10
C ASN A 86 4.37 -15.86 -7.46
N GLY A 87 3.59 -14.89 -7.00
CA GLY A 87 3.76 -13.48 -7.32
C GLY A 87 4.91 -12.83 -6.53
N THR A 88 5.37 -11.71 -7.06
CA THR A 88 6.25 -10.76 -6.38
C THR A 88 5.43 -9.92 -5.41
N MET A 89 5.98 -9.65 -4.23
CA MET A 89 5.32 -8.84 -3.21
C MET A 89 6.14 -7.60 -2.88
N VAL A 90 5.50 -6.42 -2.98
CA VAL A 90 6.10 -5.13 -2.67
C VAL A 90 5.29 -4.42 -1.61
N ILE A 91 5.94 -4.12 -0.50
CA ILE A 91 5.34 -3.53 0.69
C ILE A 91 5.74 -2.06 0.80
N PHE A 92 4.75 -1.17 0.89
CA PHE A 92 4.91 0.26 1.11
C PHE A 92 4.44 0.64 2.52
N ARG A 93 5.39 0.96 3.40
CA ARG A 93 5.12 1.41 4.77
C ARG A 93 5.30 2.92 4.89
N LEU A 94 4.20 3.64 5.07
CA LEU A 94 4.22 5.09 5.23
C LEU A 94 4.40 5.47 6.71
N ALA A 95 5.35 6.33 6.99
CA ALA A 95 5.51 6.99 8.27
C ALA A 95 4.51 8.17 8.40
N PRO A 96 4.19 8.63 9.61
CA PRO A 96 3.25 9.74 9.82
C PRO A 96 3.61 11.03 9.06
N GLN A 97 4.90 11.27 8.83
CA GLN A 97 5.43 12.44 8.12
C GLN A 97 5.33 12.35 6.59
N ASP A 98 5.14 11.16 6.02
CA ASP A 98 5.14 10.94 4.58
C ASP A 98 3.89 11.54 3.92
N TYR A 99 3.82 11.47 2.60
CA TYR A 99 2.64 11.85 1.83
C TYR A 99 1.62 10.71 1.81
N HIS A 100 0.42 10.93 2.37
CA HIS A 100 -0.58 9.89 2.64
C HIS A 100 -1.64 9.73 1.54
N ARG A 101 -1.27 9.95 0.28
CA ARG A 101 -2.09 9.51 -0.87
C ARG A 101 -1.33 8.43 -1.63
N PHE A 102 -2.07 7.42 -2.10
CA PHE A 102 -1.54 6.35 -2.93
C PHE A 102 -1.81 6.64 -4.40
N HIS A 103 -0.87 6.25 -5.24
CA HIS A 103 -0.96 6.27 -6.69
C HIS A 103 -0.90 4.83 -7.21
N LEU A 104 -1.29 4.64 -8.46
CA LEU A 104 -1.17 3.35 -9.10
C LEU A 104 0.28 3.15 -9.60
N PRO A 105 0.89 1.99 -9.33
CA PRO A 105 2.28 1.73 -9.71
C PRO A 105 2.44 1.35 -11.19
N VAL A 106 1.34 1.01 -11.87
CA VAL A 106 1.31 0.47 -13.22
C VAL A 106 0.09 0.98 -13.97
N SER A 107 0.19 1.07 -15.29
CA SER A 107 -0.95 1.31 -16.18
C SER A 107 -1.80 0.04 -16.32
N GLY A 108 -3.12 0.21 -16.34
CA GLY A 108 -4.03 -0.92 -16.49
C GLY A 108 -5.49 -0.56 -16.25
N ILE A 109 -6.35 -1.57 -16.36
CA ILE A 109 -7.79 -1.46 -16.15
C ILE A 109 -8.11 -2.04 -14.77
N ILE A 110 -8.77 -1.25 -13.92
CA ILE A 110 -9.27 -1.74 -12.64
C ILE A 110 -10.49 -2.63 -12.91
N GLU A 111 -10.40 -3.88 -12.52
CA GLU A 111 -11.46 -4.87 -12.73
C GLU A 111 -12.42 -4.96 -11.55
N GLN A 112 -11.89 -4.80 -10.34
CA GLN A 112 -12.62 -5.09 -9.11
C GLN A 112 -12.06 -4.28 -7.94
N PHE A 113 -12.96 -3.84 -7.06
CA PHE A 113 -12.65 -3.43 -5.70
C PHE A 113 -13.33 -4.38 -4.72
N VAL A 114 -12.61 -4.81 -3.69
CA VAL A 114 -13.12 -5.69 -2.63
C VAL A 114 -12.90 -5.03 -1.29
N ASP A 115 -13.99 -4.64 -0.64
CA ASP A 115 -13.99 -4.20 0.75
C ASP A 115 -13.92 -5.41 1.67
N ILE A 116 -12.85 -5.52 2.45
CA ILE A 116 -12.65 -6.60 3.40
C ILE A 116 -12.80 -6.02 4.82
N PRO A 117 -13.84 -6.43 5.57
CA PRO A 117 -14.02 -5.98 6.94
C PRO A 117 -12.92 -6.52 7.85
N GLY A 118 -12.65 -5.82 8.95
CA GLY A 118 -11.62 -6.24 9.90
C GLY A 118 -11.41 -5.23 11.02
N CYS A 119 -10.39 -5.48 11.81
CA CYS A 119 -9.95 -4.63 12.92
C CYS A 119 -9.12 -3.43 12.42
N LEU A 120 -8.72 -2.56 13.35
CA LEU A 120 -7.86 -1.41 13.08
C LEU A 120 -6.58 -1.44 13.91
N TYR A 121 -5.82 -2.54 13.83
CA TYR A 121 -4.53 -2.64 14.51
C TYR A 121 -3.50 -1.66 13.95
N THR A 122 -2.55 -1.25 14.79
CA THR A 122 -1.44 -0.41 14.37
C THR A 122 -0.48 -1.17 13.44
N VAL A 123 0.10 -0.46 12.48
CA VAL A 123 1.10 -0.99 11.53
C VAL A 123 2.53 -0.58 11.92
N ASN A 124 2.73 -0.16 13.17
CA ASN A 124 4.07 0.05 13.72
C ASN A 124 4.88 -1.26 13.59
N PRO A 125 6.18 -1.20 13.22
CA PRO A 125 7.05 -2.37 13.10
C PRO A 125 6.97 -3.37 14.27
N ILE A 126 6.76 -2.90 15.51
CA ILE A 126 6.61 -3.80 16.68
C ILE A 126 5.36 -4.66 16.55
N ALA A 127 4.24 -4.09 16.11
CA ALA A 127 2.98 -4.82 15.92
C ALA A 127 3.00 -5.71 14.68
N VAL A 128 3.62 -5.25 13.58
CA VAL A 128 3.80 -6.05 12.35
C VAL A 128 4.58 -7.34 12.62
N ASN A 129 5.57 -7.26 13.52
CA ASN A 129 6.42 -8.40 13.90
C ASN A 129 5.92 -9.15 15.14
N SER A 130 4.73 -8.79 15.64
CA SER A 130 4.15 -9.41 16.83
C SER A 130 3.50 -10.74 16.49
N LYS A 131 3.65 -11.72 17.39
CA LYS A 131 2.97 -13.01 17.27
C LYS A 131 1.46 -12.94 17.55
N TYR A 132 0.98 -11.83 18.13
CA TYR A 132 -0.37 -11.72 18.68
C TYR A 132 -1.41 -11.17 17.70
N CYS A 133 -0.99 -10.56 16.58
CA CYS A 133 -1.91 -9.97 15.61
C CYS A 133 -1.38 -10.11 14.19
N ASN A 134 -2.22 -10.57 13.26
CA ASN A 134 -1.87 -10.57 11.85
C ASN A 134 -2.39 -9.30 11.16
N VAL A 135 -1.61 -8.22 11.25
CA VAL A 135 -2.01 -6.88 10.78
C VAL A 135 -2.35 -6.80 9.30
N PHE A 136 -1.90 -7.74 8.46
CA PHE A 136 -2.17 -7.72 7.02
C PHE A 136 -3.50 -8.38 6.65
N THR A 137 -3.88 -9.44 7.36
CA THR A 137 -5.11 -10.19 7.06
C THR A 137 -6.27 -9.80 7.95
N GLU A 138 -6.01 -9.32 9.17
CA GLU A 138 -7.06 -8.97 10.14
C GLU A 138 -7.51 -7.50 10.05
N ASN A 139 -6.72 -6.63 9.43
CA ASN A 139 -7.11 -5.24 9.31
C ASN A 139 -8.16 -5.01 8.22
N LYS A 140 -9.09 -4.09 8.49
CA LYS A 140 -10.03 -3.57 7.49
C LYS A 140 -9.25 -2.94 6.33
N ARG A 141 -9.63 -3.28 5.10
CA ARG A 141 -8.91 -2.89 3.89
C ARG A 141 -9.77 -2.94 2.65
N VAL A 142 -9.25 -2.35 1.59
CA VAL A 142 -9.78 -2.44 0.23
C VAL A 142 -8.70 -3.02 -0.66
N VAL A 143 -9.04 -4.05 -1.41
CA VAL A 143 -8.17 -4.65 -2.43
C VAL A 143 -8.69 -4.26 -3.80
N SER A 144 -7.80 -3.82 -4.68
CA SER A 144 -8.11 -3.41 -6.05
C SER A 144 -7.35 -4.35 -7.00
N ILE A 145 -8.04 -4.97 -7.95
CA ILE A 145 -7.41 -5.81 -8.96
C ILE A 145 -7.29 -5.03 -10.26
N ILE A 146 -6.09 -5.01 -10.82
CA ILE A 146 -5.71 -4.26 -12.00
C ILE A 146 -5.23 -5.25 -13.06
N SER A 147 -5.87 -5.24 -14.22
CA SER A 147 -5.41 -5.96 -15.39
C SER A 147 -4.42 -5.09 -16.15
N THR A 148 -3.23 -5.61 -16.38
CA THR A 148 -2.14 -4.88 -17.04
C THR A 148 -1.64 -5.65 -18.25
N ALA A 149 -1.13 -4.93 -19.25
CA ALA A 149 -0.58 -5.57 -20.45
C ALA A 149 0.74 -6.32 -20.17
N HIS A 150 1.58 -5.79 -19.27
CA HIS A 150 2.95 -6.28 -19.07
C HIS A 150 3.18 -7.06 -17.78
N PHE A 151 2.38 -6.81 -16.72
CA PHE A 151 2.54 -7.47 -15.41
C PHE A 151 1.44 -8.51 -15.14
N GLY A 152 0.54 -8.75 -16.09
CA GLY A 152 -0.63 -9.60 -15.85
C GLY A 152 -1.58 -8.96 -14.83
N LYS A 153 -1.96 -9.71 -13.79
CA LYS A 153 -2.85 -9.23 -12.73
C LYS A 153 -2.03 -8.60 -11.61
N VAL A 154 -2.30 -7.33 -11.32
CA VAL A 154 -1.70 -6.63 -10.21
C VAL A 154 -2.75 -6.36 -9.15
N CYS A 155 -2.48 -6.81 -7.93
CA CYS A 155 -3.31 -6.56 -6.76
C CYS A 155 -2.75 -5.39 -5.95
N HIS A 156 -3.52 -4.32 -5.84
CA HIS A 156 -3.22 -3.18 -4.99
C HIS A 156 -4.09 -3.19 -3.72
N TYR A 157 -3.43 -3.35 -2.58
CA TYR A 157 -4.00 -3.27 -1.24
C TYR A 157 -3.90 -1.84 -0.72
N SER A 158 -5.00 -1.34 -0.15
CA SER A 158 -5.00 -0.09 0.61
C SER A 158 -5.87 -0.23 1.85
N ARG A 159 -5.45 0.40 2.96
CA ARG A 159 -6.25 0.41 4.18
C ARG A 159 -7.43 1.38 4.06
N SER A 160 -8.65 0.91 4.29
CA SER A 160 -9.86 1.74 4.33
C SER A 160 -9.72 2.83 5.39
N HIS A 161 -10.19 4.04 5.08
CA HIS A 161 -10.16 5.19 5.98
C HIS A 161 -11.00 4.93 7.24
N SER A 162 -10.33 4.84 8.38
CA SER A 162 -10.94 5.15 9.68
C SER A 162 -9.83 5.45 10.68
N HIS A 163 -9.66 6.74 10.98
CA HIS A 163 -9.00 7.36 12.16
C HIS A 163 -7.57 6.94 12.57
N SER A 164 -6.98 5.87 12.02
CA SER A 164 -5.62 5.44 12.36
C SER A 164 -4.59 6.13 11.46
N HIS A 165 -3.64 6.82 12.08
CA HIS A 165 -2.66 7.75 11.48
C HIS A 165 -1.51 7.04 10.73
N SER A 166 -1.71 5.81 10.26
CA SER A 166 -0.69 5.07 9.51
C SER A 166 -1.37 4.27 8.41
N ARG A 167 -1.08 4.65 7.17
CA ARG A 167 -1.56 3.96 5.97
C ARG A 167 -0.52 2.96 5.51
N PHE A 168 -0.99 1.80 5.06
CA PHE A 168 -0.15 0.72 4.55
C PHE A 168 -0.64 0.38 3.15
N GLY A 169 0.29 0.42 2.18
CA GLY A 169 0.04 -0.01 0.81
C GLY A 169 0.80 -1.30 0.57
N LEU A 170 0.15 -2.30 -0.03
CA LEU A 170 0.80 -3.55 -0.40
C LEU A 170 0.47 -3.82 -1.86
N LEU A 171 1.48 -4.11 -2.67
CA LEU A 171 1.32 -4.46 -4.07
C LEU A 171 1.76 -5.91 -4.23
N LEU A 172 0.90 -6.71 -4.83
CA LEU A 172 1.18 -8.09 -5.24
C LEU A 172 1.08 -8.13 -6.77
N CYS A 173 2.17 -8.49 -7.43
CA CYS A 173 2.24 -8.68 -8.87
C CYS A 173 2.44 -10.17 -9.18
#